data_AF-A0AAV9G859-F1
#
_entry.id   AF-A0AAV9G859-F1
#
_cell.length_a   1.000
_cell.length_b   1.000
_cell.length_c   1.000
_cell.angle_alpha   90.00
_cell.angle_beta   90.00
_cell.angle_gamma   90.00
#
_symmetry.space_group_name_H-M   'P 1'
#
loop_
_entity.id
_entity.type
_entity.pdbx_description
1 polymer ?
#
loop_
_entity_poly.entity_id
_entity_poly.type
_entity_poly.pdbx_seq_one_letter_code
_entity_poly.pdbx_strand_id
1 'polypeptide(L)'
;MKFTGTLALLATVASAQVVIVPTGPVRGPNTLVFKEIGGVKNNECLTFTNDGTIVNAACANGHADRQITPSKILGTDVLIIQRSFLQPFRPDLVGKTACVAYNGTTFRAEDCANRSVLTTYFDVGNGRIVANGDGWPACLSGHDSRAIVTVDDTGRKCAQFTITAVNPTKP
;
A
#
# COMPACT_ATOMS: atom_id res chain seq x y z
N MET A 1 -51.36 51.43 -21.48
CA MET A 1 -51.00 50.22 -20.72
C MET A 1 -49.48 50.11 -20.70
N LYS A 2 -48.82 50.27 -19.55
CA LYS A 2 -47.38 50.02 -19.38
C LYS A 2 -47.22 49.28 -18.06
N PHE A 3 -46.79 48.02 -18.12
CA PHE A 3 -46.53 47.17 -16.96
C PHE A 3 -45.03 47.20 -16.64
N THR A 4 -44.69 47.65 -15.44
CA THR A 4 -43.37 47.54 -14.81
C THR A 4 -43.25 46.16 -14.17
N GLY A 5 -42.34 45.33 -14.66
CA GLY A 5 -42.02 44.02 -14.08
C GLY A 5 -40.70 44.08 -13.31
N THR A 6 -40.74 43.79 -12.02
CA THR A 6 -39.57 43.71 -11.14
C THR A 6 -39.02 42.29 -11.13
N LEU A 7 -37.73 42.12 -11.46
CA LEU A 7 -37.01 40.85 -11.45
C LEU A 7 -36.36 40.65 -10.06
N ALA A 8 -36.74 39.60 -9.33
CA ALA A 8 -36.10 39.22 -8.07
C ALA A 8 -35.05 38.12 -8.33
N LEU A 9 -33.78 38.42 -8.03
CA LEU A 9 -32.69 37.44 -8.03
C LEU A 9 -32.69 36.67 -6.69
N LEU A 10 -32.86 35.36 -6.74
CA LEU A 10 -32.62 34.45 -5.63
C LEU A 10 -31.14 34.01 -5.67
N ALA A 11 -30.36 34.39 -4.66
CA ALA A 11 -28.99 33.91 -4.47
C ALA A 11 -29.00 32.63 -3.63
N THR A 12 -28.59 31.51 -4.21
CA THR A 12 -28.36 30.25 -3.50
C THR A 12 -26.96 30.22 -2.91
N VAL A 13 -26.85 30.20 -1.59
CA VAL A 13 -25.60 29.96 -0.85
C VAL A 13 -25.29 28.46 -0.86
N ALA A 14 -24.24 28.05 -1.58
CA ALA A 14 -23.70 26.70 -1.51
C ALA A 14 -22.81 26.56 -0.26
N SER A 15 -23.19 25.68 0.66
CA SER A 15 -22.35 25.34 1.83
C SER A 15 -21.25 24.38 1.39
N ALA A 16 -20.00 24.83 1.45
CA ALA A 16 -18.83 23.96 1.25
C ALA A 16 -18.72 23.00 2.44
N GLN A 17 -18.86 21.70 2.19
CA GLN A 17 -18.61 20.68 3.21
C GLN A 17 -17.11 20.53 3.44
N VAL A 18 -16.67 20.77 4.67
CA VAL A 18 -15.28 20.54 5.09
C VAL A 18 -15.09 19.03 5.29
N VAL A 19 -14.41 18.39 4.34
CA VAL A 19 -13.97 16.99 4.50
C VAL A 19 -12.78 16.97 5.46
N ILE A 20 -12.99 16.49 6.69
CA ILE A 20 -11.91 16.26 7.64
C ILE A 20 -11.16 15.01 7.19
N VAL A 21 -10.00 15.18 6.56
CA VAL A 21 -9.09 14.08 6.26
C VAL A 21 -8.31 13.78 7.55
N PRO A 22 -8.48 12.61 8.19
CA PRO A 22 -7.70 12.26 9.37
C PRO A 22 -6.20 12.30 9.06
N THR A 23 -5.42 12.83 10.00
CA THR A 23 -3.98 13.05 9.86
C THR A 23 -3.15 11.77 9.98
N GLY A 24 -3.75 10.68 10.49
CA GLY A 24 -3.13 9.35 10.62
C GLY A 24 -3.58 8.36 9.54
N PRO A 25 -2.93 7.17 9.48
CA PRO A 25 -3.32 6.13 8.55
C PRO A 25 -4.77 5.65 8.79
N VAL A 26 -5.58 5.72 7.74
CA VAL A 26 -6.91 5.12 7.69
C VAL A 26 -6.75 3.71 7.15
N ARG A 27 -6.82 2.72 8.04
CA ARG A 27 -6.75 1.32 7.64
C ARG A 27 -8.00 0.92 6.86
N GLY A 28 -7.80 0.21 5.75
CA GLY A 28 -8.89 -0.41 5.01
C GLY A 28 -9.54 -1.54 5.81
N PRO A 29 -10.68 -2.05 5.32
CA PRO A 29 -11.51 -3.00 6.07
C PRO A 29 -10.90 -4.40 6.20
N ASN A 30 -9.95 -4.75 5.33
CA ASN A 30 -9.38 -6.09 5.26
C ASN A 30 -7.86 -6.05 5.36
N THR A 31 -7.30 -6.92 6.20
CA THR A 31 -5.89 -7.30 6.15
C THR A 31 -5.74 -8.47 5.19
N LEU A 32 -4.72 -8.42 4.33
CA LEU A 32 -4.54 -9.34 3.21
C LEU A 32 -3.22 -10.10 3.33
N VAL A 33 -3.25 -11.37 2.91
CA VAL A 33 -2.05 -12.14 2.57
C VAL A 33 -1.96 -12.21 1.06
N PHE A 34 -0.82 -11.78 0.52
CA PHE A 34 -0.55 -11.73 -0.91
C PHE A 34 0.21 -12.98 -1.34
N LYS A 35 -0.36 -13.75 -2.26
CA LYS A 35 0.21 -14.96 -2.84
C LYS A 35 0.53 -14.73 -4.31
N GLU A 36 1.81 -14.75 -4.66
CA GLU A 36 2.31 -14.59 -6.02
C GLU A 36 1.83 -15.73 -6.92
N ILE A 37 1.26 -15.39 -8.08
CA ILE A 37 0.84 -16.34 -9.11
C ILE A 37 2.08 -16.77 -9.89
N GLY A 38 2.33 -18.08 -9.93
CA GLY A 38 3.54 -18.63 -10.57
C GLY A 38 4.80 -18.45 -9.72
N GLY A 39 4.67 -18.09 -8.44
CA GLY A 39 5.79 -17.99 -7.50
C GLY A 39 6.45 -19.34 -7.17
N VAL A 40 7.49 -19.32 -6.33
CA VAL A 40 8.19 -20.55 -5.89
C VAL A 40 7.21 -21.47 -5.17
N LYS A 41 7.10 -22.73 -5.62
CA LYS A 41 6.22 -23.71 -4.99
C LYS A 41 6.47 -23.82 -3.48
N ASN A 42 5.39 -23.73 -2.69
CA ASN A 42 5.37 -23.69 -1.23
C ASN A 42 6.03 -22.44 -0.61
N ASN A 43 6.45 -21.47 -1.41
CA ASN A 43 7.01 -20.20 -1.00
C ASN A 43 6.49 -19.06 -1.88
N GLU A 44 5.18 -18.91 -1.98
CA GLU A 44 4.54 -17.95 -2.88
C GLU A 44 4.09 -16.65 -2.17
N CYS A 45 4.01 -16.64 -0.83
CA CYS A 45 3.44 -15.51 -0.12
C CYS A 45 4.47 -14.46 0.22
N LEU A 46 4.14 -13.18 0.01
CA LEU A 46 4.98 -12.06 0.42
C LEU A 46 5.20 -12.09 1.94
N THR A 47 6.43 -11.85 2.34
CA THR A 47 6.84 -11.70 3.74
C THR A 47 7.87 -10.61 3.89
N PHE A 48 7.95 -10.05 5.08
CA PHE A 48 8.97 -9.07 5.45
C PHE A 48 9.96 -9.72 6.40
N THR A 49 11.24 -9.65 6.08
CA THR A 49 12.32 -10.05 6.99
C THR A 49 12.52 -9.00 8.09
N ASN A 50 13.37 -9.28 9.08
CA ASN A 50 13.60 -8.35 10.20
C ASN A 50 14.28 -7.04 9.76
N ASP A 51 15.08 -7.07 8.71
CA ASP A 51 15.67 -5.89 8.05
C ASP A 51 14.68 -5.18 7.11
N GLY A 52 13.47 -5.70 6.95
CA GLY A 52 12.42 -5.11 6.12
C GLY A 52 12.55 -5.39 4.63
N THR A 53 13.45 -6.30 4.23
CA THR A 53 13.48 -6.85 2.87
C THR A 53 12.19 -7.65 2.64
N ILE A 54 11.64 -7.55 1.43
CA ILE A 54 10.47 -8.33 1.04
C ILE A 54 10.94 -9.58 0.32
N VAL A 55 10.49 -10.75 0.78
CA VAL A 55 10.80 -12.02 0.14
C VAL A 55 9.53 -12.83 -0.04
N ASN A 56 9.53 -13.85 -0.90
CA ASN A 56 8.50 -14.87 -0.84
C ASN A 56 8.87 -15.96 0.17
N ALA A 57 7.85 -16.51 0.83
CA ALA A 57 8.00 -17.66 1.71
C ALA A 57 6.65 -18.38 1.86
N ALA A 58 6.61 -19.51 2.60
CA ALA A 58 5.39 -20.30 2.78
C ALA A 58 4.20 -19.48 3.29
N CYS A 59 3.03 -19.65 2.67
CA CYS A 59 1.84 -18.91 3.07
C CYS A 59 1.39 -19.24 4.50
N ALA A 60 1.21 -18.20 5.32
CA ALA A 60 0.80 -18.35 6.71
C ALA A 60 -0.17 -17.22 7.10
N ASN A 61 -1.48 -17.53 7.06
CA ASN A 61 -2.54 -16.54 7.28
C ASN A 61 -2.54 -15.89 8.66
N GLY A 62 -2.01 -16.58 9.68
CA GLY A 62 -1.96 -16.10 11.06
C GLY A 62 -0.70 -15.30 11.41
N HIS A 63 0.21 -15.05 10.46
CA HIS A 63 1.49 -14.41 10.75
C HIS A 63 1.50 -12.92 10.34
N ALA A 64 1.86 -12.04 11.28
CA ALA A 64 1.87 -10.59 11.05
C ALA A 64 2.89 -10.14 9.98
N ASP A 65 3.97 -10.90 9.76
CA ASP A 65 4.95 -10.62 8.71
C ASP A 65 4.44 -11.00 7.31
N ARG A 66 3.28 -11.67 7.19
CA ARG A 66 2.61 -12.01 5.91
C ARG A 66 1.42 -11.14 5.59
N GLN A 67 1.07 -10.26 6.52
CA GLN A 67 -0.17 -9.52 6.51
C GLN A 67 0.09 -8.07 6.16
N ILE A 68 -0.68 -7.58 5.20
CA ILE A 68 -0.60 -6.22 4.67
C ILE A 68 -2.02 -5.68 4.58
N THR A 69 -2.25 -4.46 5.07
CA THR A 69 -3.56 -3.81 5.06
C THR A 69 -3.54 -2.66 4.06
N PRO A 70 -4.24 -2.76 2.91
CA PRO A 70 -4.50 -1.62 2.05
C PRO A 70 -5.19 -0.51 2.85
N SER A 71 -4.63 0.69 2.78
CA SER A 71 -4.97 1.82 3.67
C SER A 71 -4.77 3.14 2.93
N LYS A 72 -5.11 4.25 3.56
CA LYS A 72 -4.81 5.60 3.04
C LYS A 72 -4.09 6.46 4.07
N ILE A 73 -3.17 7.30 3.62
CA ILE A 73 -2.54 8.38 4.40
C ILE A 73 -2.71 9.67 3.61
N LEU A 74 -3.43 10.65 4.16
CA LEU A 74 -3.71 11.92 3.49
C LEU A 74 -4.31 11.74 2.08
N GLY A 75 -5.13 10.70 1.90
CA GLY A 75 -5.77 10.35 0.61
C GLY A 75 -4.93 9.44 -0.30
N THR A 76 -3.61 9.40 -0.14
CA THR A 76 -2.71 8.52 -0.90
C THR A 76 -2.84 7.08 -0.43
N ASP A 77 -2.99 6.15 -1.38
CA ASP A 77 -3.01 4.72 -1.07
C ASP A 77 -1.66 4.25 -0.51
N VAL A 78 -1.72 3.40 0.50
CA VAL A 78 -0.56 2.78 1.12
C VAL A 78 -0.86 1.33 1.47
N LEU A 79 0.15 0.48 1.42
CA LEU A 79 0.08 -0.89 1.90
C LEU A 79 0.78 -0.98 3.26
N ILE A 80 0.00 -0.92 4.36
CA ILE A 80 0.54 -0.96 5.72
C ILE A 80 0.93 -2.40 6.08
N ILE A 81 2.15 -2.57 6.55
CA ILE A 81 2.69 -3.84 7.00
C ILE A 81 2.19 -4.11 8.43
N GLN A 82 1.73 -5.34 8.68
CA GLN A 82 1.17 -5.67 9.99
C GLN A 82 2.23 -5.91 11.06
N ARG A 83 3.40 -6.50 10.72
CA ARG A 83 4.48 -6.75 11.70
C ARG A 83 5.07 -5.48 12.30
N SER A 84 5.56 -5.59 13.53
CA SER A 84 6.48 -4.62 14.12
C SER A 84 7.93 -4.87 13.69
N PHE A 85 8.75 -3.82 13.86
CA PHE A 85 10.20 -3.87 13.69
C PHE A 85 10.88 -3.56 15.03
N LEU A 86 12.02 -4.20 15.25
CA LEU A 86 12.78 -4.16 16.51
C LEU A 86 14.27 -3.90 16.23
N GLN A 87 14.97 -3.41 17.25
CA GLN A 87 16.43 -3.36 17.24
C GLN A 87 17.02 -4.78 17.25
N PRO A 88 18.21 -5.00 16.65
CA PRO A 88 19.05 -4.03 15.93
C PRO A 88 18.73 -3.92 14.43
N PHE A 89 17.75 -4.66 13.91
CA PHE A 89 17.57 -4.85 12.45
C PHE A 89 17.01 -3.62 11.72
N ARG A 90 15.96 -2.99 12.28
CA ARG A 90 15.35 -1.76 11.74
C ARG A 90 15.06 -0.75 12.86
N PRO A 91 16.10 -0.20 13.50
CA PRO A 91 15.95 0.79 14.57
C PRO A 91 15.15 2.02 14.12
N ASP A 92 15.21 2.36 12.83
CA ASP A 92 14.49 3.45 12.19
C ASP A 92 12.97 3.23 12.07
N LEU A 93 12.50 1.98 12.22
CA LEU A 93 11.07 1.61 12.17
C LEU A 93 10.47 1.25 13.54
N VAL A 94 11.27 1.25 14.62
CA VAL A 94 10.78 0.91 15.96
C VAL A 94 9.72 1.92 16.40
N GLY A 95 8.54 1.41 16.78
CA GLY A 95 7.41 2.24 17.20
C GLY A 95 6.71 3.00 16.07
N LYS A 96 7.08 2.74 14.81
CA LYS A 96 6.50 3.40 13.64
C LYS A 96 5.54 2.49 12.89
N THR A 97 4.68 3.10 12.08
CA THR A 97 3.87 2.34 11.11
C THR A 97 4.72 2.09 9.87
N ALA A 98 4.96 0.82 9.56
CA ALA A 98 5.69 0.43 8.37
C ALA A 98 4.74 0.22 7.18
N CYS A 99 5.19 0.60 5.99
CA CYS A 99 4.51 0.44 4.71
C CYS A 99 5.41 -0.27 3.70
N VAL A 100 4.81 -0.94 2.73
CA VAL A 100 5.50 -1.34 1.51
C VAL A 100 5.77 -0.08 0.70
N ALA A 101 7.04 0.19 0.41
CA ALA A 101 7.46 1.37 -0.31
C ALA A 101 8.56 1.04 -1.34
N TYR A 102 8.65 1.87 -2.37
CA TYR A 102 9.69 1.81 -3.40
C TYR A 102 10.64 3.00 -3.24
N ASN A 103 11.93 2.72 -3.16
CA ASN A 103 12.96 3.74 -2.94
C ASN A 103 13.69 4.17 -4.23
N GLY A 104 13.17 3.81 -5.40
CA GLY A 104 13.81 4.03 -6.70
C GLY A 104 14.63 2.84 -7.22
N THR A 105 14.90 1.81 -6.42
CA THR A 105 15.60 0.60 -6.88
C THR A 105 14.97 -0.70 -6.39
N THR A 106 14.40 -0.71 -5.18
CA THR A 106 13.80 -1.91 -4.58
C THR A 106 12.53 -1.58 -3.81
N PHE A 107 11.66 -2.57 -3.66
CA PHE A 107 10.57 -2.51 -2.69
C PHE A 107 11.04 -3.04 -1.34
N ARG A 108 10.75 -2.30 -0.27
CA ARG A 108 11.06 -2.69 1.10
C ARG A 108 10.06 -2.11 2.09
N ALA A 109 10.13 -2.59 3.33
CA ALA A 109 9.43 -1.96 4.44
C ALA A 109 10.06 -0.60 4.73
N GLU A 110 9.23 0.43 4.84
CA GLU A 110 9.64 1.79 5.21
C GLU A 110 8.68 2.43 6.17
N ASP A 111 9.13 3.49 6.84
CA ASP A 111 8.24 4.36 7.60
C ASP A 111 7.21 4.96 6.64
N CYS A 112 5.91 4.74 6.90
CA CYS A 112 4.83 5.27 6.08
C CYS A 112 4.84 6.81 5.99
N ALA A 113 5.49 7.49 6.93
CA ALA A 113 5.67 8.94 6.93
C ALA A 113 6.87 9.41 6.08
N ASN A 114 7.74 8.50 5.62
CA ASN A 114 8.90 8.84 4.81
C ASN A 114 8.46 9.38 3.43
N ARG A 115 8.82 10.64 3.14
CA ARG A 115 8.47 11.32 1.89
C ARG A 115 9.52 11.18 0.79
N SER A 116 10.67 10.56 1.10
CA SER A 116 11.74 10.30 0.13
C SER A 116 11.56 8.95 -0.59
N VAL A 117 10.46 8.26 -0.35
CA VAL A 117 10.11 6.98 -0.99
C VAL A 117 8.70 7.06 -1.54
N LEU A 118 8.42 6.27 -2.57
CA LEU A 118 7.06 6.13 -3.09
C LEU A 118 6.32 5.09 -2.27
N THR A 119 5.15 5.43 -1.75
CA THR A 119 4.25 4.43 -1.17
C THR A 119 3.72 3.51 -2.27
N THR A 120 3.04 2.44 -1.88
CA THR A 120 2.49 1.48 -2.85
C THR A 120 1.01 1.24 -2.64
N TYR A 121 0.36 0.77 -3.70
CA TYR A 121 -1.02 0.33 -3.67
C TYR A 121 -1.15 -1.05 -4.33
N PHE A 122 -2.25 -1.72 -4.03
CA PHE A 122 -2.64 -2.93 -4.75
C PHE A 122 -3.66 -2.57 -5.83
N ASP A 123 -3.25 -2.70 -7.08
CA ASP A 123 -4.13 -2.63 -8.24
C ASP A 123 -4.96 -3.92 -8.31
N VAL A 124 -6.16 -3.87 -7.73
CA VAL A 124 -7.10 -5.00 -7.70
C VAL A 124 -7.49 -5.46 -9.10
N GLY A 125 -7.57 -4.54 -10.07
CA GLY A 125 -8.01 -4.87 -11.43
C GLY A 125 -7.01 -5.75 -12.19
N ASN A 126 -5.72 -5.56 -11.92
CA ASN A 126 -4.65 -6.33 -12.56
C ASN A 126 -3.96 -7.33 -11.62
N GLY A 127 -4.28 -7.30 -10.33
CA GLY A 127 -3.67 -8.11 -9.28
C GLY A 127 -2.21 -7.74 -9.01
N ARG A 128 -1.84 -6.46 -9.08
CA ARG A 128 -0.43 -6.00 -9.02
C ARG A 128 -0.18 -5.10 -7.82
N ILE A 129 1.03 -5.13 -7.28
CA ILE A 129 1.49 -4.12 -6.32
C ILE A 129 2.37 -3.12 -7.05
N VAL A 130 1.99 -1.84 -6.97
CA VAL A 130 2.52 -0.76 -7.80
C VAL A 130 2.90 0.43 -6.90
N ALA A 131 3.97 1.14 -7.27
CA ALA A 131 4.36 2.38 -6.60
C ALA A 131 3.44 3.56 -6.99
N ASN A 132 3.12 4.42 -6.03
CA ASN A 132 2.39 5.68 -6.24
C ASN A 132 3.36 6.75 -6.75
N GLY A 133 3.74 6.68 -8.02
CA GLY A 133 4.57 7.71 -8.67
C GLY A 133 3.96 8.21 -9.96
N ASP A 134 3.93 9.54 -10.14
CA ASP A 134 3.54 10.15 -11.40
C ASP A 134 4.54 9.75 -12.50
N GLY A 135 4.07 9.07 -13.54
CA GLY A 135 4.90 8.64 -14.68
C GLY A 135 5.81 7.43 -14.42
N TRP A 136 5.77 6.83 -13.22
CA TRP A 136 6.59 5.66 -12.85
C TRP A 136 5.71 4.44 -12.59
N PRO A 137 5.61 3.51 -13.54
CA PRO A 137 4.76 2.32 -13.38
C PRO A 137 5.47 1.21 -12.59
N ALA A 138 6.44 1.56 -11.72
CA ALA A 138 7.25 0.57 -11.02
C ALA A 138 6.39 -0.38 -10.19
N CYS A 139 6.63 -1.68 -10.33
CA CYS A 139 5.84 -2.71 -9.67
C CYS A 139 6.69 -3.89 -9.21
N LEU A 140 6.16 -4.66 -8.26
CA LEU A 140 6.74 -5.95 -7.88
C LEU A 140 6.68 -6.89 -9.09
N SER A 141 7.83 -7.40 -9.53
CA SER A 141 7.99 -8.19 -10.77
C SER A 141 8.23 -9.68 -10.54
N GLY A 142 8.13 -10.14 -9.30
CA GLY A 142 8.37 -11.51 -8.89
C GLY A 142 9.50 -11.56 -7.88
N HIS A 143 10.43 -12.49 -8.05
CA HIS A 143 11.53 -12.74 -7.13
C HIS A 143 12.81 -13.23 -7.82
N ASP A 144 13.94 -13.07 -7.15
CA ASP A 144 15.24 -13.61 -7.55
C ASP A 144 15.45 -15.05 -7.04
N SER A 145 16.62 -15.63 -7.30
CA SER A 145 16.95 -16.99 -6.84
C SER A 145 17.05 -17.15 -5.32
N ARG A 146 17.03 -16.04 -4.57
CA ARG A 146 17.03 -15.98 -3.10
C ARG A 146 15.63 -15.67 -2.55
N ALA A 147 14.61 -15.72 -3.41
CA ALA A 147 13.24 -15.33 -3.14
C ALA A 147 13.06 -13.86 -2.75
N ILE A 148 14.07 -13.00 -2.94
CA ILE A 148 13.93 -11.57 -2.71
C ILE A 148 13.12 -10.99 -3.86
N VAL A 149 12.12 -10.18 -3.54
CA VAL A 149 11.26 -9.63 -4.59
C VAL A 149 12.05 -8.73 -5.54
N THR A 150 11.70 -8.79 -6.82
CA THR A 150 12.31 -7.96 -7.86
C THR A 150 11.41 -6.80 -8.25
N VAL A 151 12.01 -5.81 -8.91
CA VAL A 151 11.31 -4.63 -9.45
C VAL A 151 11.26 -4.72 -10.97
N ASP A 152 10.14 -4.31 -11.55
CA ASP A 152 10.13 -3.84 -12.94
C ASP A 152 9.77 -2.36 -12.92
N ASP A 153 10.74 -1.52 -13.26
CA ASP A 153 10.62 -0.06 -13.30
C ASP A 153 9.78 0.42 -14.49
N THR A 154 9.56 -0.45 -15.49
CA THR A 154 8.73 -0.16 -16.66
C THR A 154 7.26 -0.55 -16.49
N GLY A 155 6.93 -1.31 -15.44
CA GLY A 155 5.56 -1.76 -15.15
C GLY A 155 4.96 -2.74 -16.15
N ARG A 156 5.76 -3.31 -17.04
CA ARG A 156 5.34 -4.20 -18.14
C ARG A 156 5.28 -5.66 -17.72
N LYS A 157 6.09 -6.06 -16.74
CA LYS A 157 6.32 -7.43 -16.26
C LYS A 157 6.05 -7.53 -14.76
N CYS A 158 4.97 -6.90 -14.30
CA CYS A 158 4.55 -7.02 -12.91
C CYS A 158 4.11 -8.45 -12.61
N ALA A 159 4.55 -8.97 -11.47
CA ALA A 159 3.98 -10.17 -10.89
C ALA A 159 2.51 -9.91 -10.51
N GLN A 160 1.73 -10.97 -10.59
CA GLN A 160 0.33 -10.97 -10.18
C GLN A 160 0.18 -11.68 -8.85
N PHE A 161 -0.78 -11.22 -8.06
CA PHE A 161 -1.05 -11.74 -6.73
C PHE A 161 -2.52 -12.11 -6.60
N THR A 162 -2.75 -13.28 -6.03
CA THR A 162 -4.02 -13.61 -5.38
C THR A 162 -3.98 -13.12 -3.93
N ILE A 163 -5.13 -12.82 -3.36
CA ILE A 163 -5.24 -12.31 -1.99
C ILE A 163 -6.13 -13.21 -1.14
N THR A 164 -5.76 -13.37 0.12
CA THR A 164 -6.63 -13.93 1.15
C THR A 164 -6.92 -12.84 2.18
N ALA A 165 -8.18 -12.50 2.40
CA ALA A 165 -8.58 -11.63 3.50
C ALA A 165 -8.50 -12.41 4.82
N VAL A 166 -7.89 -11.80 5.83
CA VAL A 166 -7.65 -12.41 7.14
C VAL A 166 -7.93 -11.41 8.26
N ASN A 167 -8.15 -11.93 9.46
CA ASN A 167 -8.15 -11.10 10.66
C ASN A 167 -6.71 -10.64 10.95
N PRO A 168 -6.50 -9.37 11.29
CA PRO A 168 -5.17 -8.86 11.60
C PRO A 168 -4.58 -9.56 12.82
N THR A 169 -3.41 -10.15 12.65
CA THR A 169 -2.57 -10.68 13.74
C THR A 169 -1.89 -9.53 14.46
N LYS A 170 -1.72 -9.63 15.77
CA LYS A 170 -1.00 -8.61 16.54
C LYS A 170 0.44 -8.41 15.99
N PRO A 171 0.89 -7.14 15.80
CA PRO A 171 2.24 -6.81 15.35
C PRO A 171 3.38 -7.30 16.24
#